data_AF-A0A6B3ICB4-F1
#
_entry.id   AF-A0A6B3ICB4-F1
#
_cell.length_a   1.000
_cell.length_b   1.000
_cell.length_c   1.000
_cell.angle_alpha   90.00
_cell.angle_beta   90.00
_cell.angle_gamma   90.00
#
_symmetry.space_group_name_H-M   'P 1'
#
loop_
_entity.id
_entity.type
_entity.pdbx_description
1 polymer ?
#
loop_
_entity_poly.entity_id
_entity_poly.type
_entity_poly.pdbx_seq_one_letter_code
_entity_poly.pdbx_strand_id
1 'polypeptide(L)'
;AAVASVREELPELVHVWQIDAGAVEALGKAGAEVSDETMDLRMVSAKADDPATIVYTSGTTGRPKGCVLTHRSFFAECGNVVERLKPL
;
A
#
# COMPACT_ATOMS: atom_id res chain seq x y z
N ALA A 1 8.29 1.59 15.65
CA ALA A 1 9.48 1.03 16.32
C ALA A 1 10.46 0.41 15.31
N ALA A 2 10.09 -0.63 14.55
CA ALA A 2 11.03 -1.34 13.67
C ALA A 2 11.58 -0.52 12.48
N VAL A 3 10.76 0.28 11.79
CA VAL A 3 11.24 1.11 10.67
C VAL A 3 12.15 2.25 11.17
N ALA A 4 11.88 2.79 12.36
CA ALA A 4 12.67 3.87 12.94
C ALA A 4 14.11 3.45 13.24
N SER A 5 14.33 2.20 13.66
CA SER A 5 15.68 1.71 13.99
C SER A 5 16.60 1.52 12.78
N VAL A 6 16.07 1.52 11.56
CA VAL A 6 16.83 1.35 10.31
C VAL A 6 16.69 2.55 9.36
N ARG A 7 16.06 3.65 9.81
CA ARG A 7 15.73 4.78 8.93
C ARG A 7 16.95 5.43 8.28
N GLU A 8 18.06 5.51 9.02
CA GLU A 8 19.32 6.10 8.53
C GLU A 8 19.93 5.29 7.37
N GLU A 9 19.62 4.00 7.29
CA GLU A 9 20.07 3.10 6.22
C GLU A 9 19.14 3.11 4.99
N LEU A 10 18.02 3.85 5.05
CA LEU A 10 16.99 3.89 4.02
C LEU A 10 16.80 5.31 3.45
N PRO A 11 17.80 5.87 2.75
CA PRO A 11 17.75 7.25 2.26
C PRO A 11 16.63 7.49 1.23
N GLU A 12 16.20 6.44 0.51
CA GLU A 12 15.10 6.51 -0.46
C GLU A 12 13.71 6.43 0.22
N LEU A 13 13.64 6.04 1.50
CA LEU A 13 12.38 5.95 2.22
C LEU A 13 11.90 7.37 2.59
N VAL A 14 11.01 7.91 1.77
CA VAL A 14 10.46 9.25 1.96
C VAL A 14 9.41 9.27 3.08
N HIS A 15 8.46 8.33 3.06
CA HIS A 15 7.30 8.35 3.95
C HIS A 15 7.14 7.06 4.75
N VAL A 16 6.66 7.19 5.99
CA VAL A 16 6.18 6.09 6.83
C VAL A 16 4.81 6.47 7.33
N TRP A 17 3.81 5.67 6.98
CA TRP A 17 2.41 5.91 7.32
C TRP A 17 1.94 4.84 8.30
N GLN A 18 1.28 5.24 9.39
CA GLN A 18 0.67 4.33 10.37
C GLN A 18 -0.81 4.68 10.55
N ILE A 19 -1.68 3.70 10.36
CA ILE A 19 -3.14 3.87 10.41
C ILE A 19 -3.57 4.48 11.75
N ASP A 20 -3.14 3.88 12.86
CA ASP A 20 -3.51 4.32 14.22
C ASP A 20 -2.86 5.66 14.63
N ALA A 21 -1.94 6.19 13.82
CA ALA A 21 -1.31 7.49 14.04
C ALA A 21 -1.93 8.59 13.15
N GLY A 22 -3.14 8.35 12.61
CA GLY A 22 -3.87 9.34 11.82
C GLY A 22 -3.39 9.48 10.37
N ALA A 23 -2.65 8.49 9.84
CA ALA A 23 -2.10 8.58 8.49
C ALA A 23 -3.16 8.75 7.39
N VAL A 24 -4.36 8.18 7.57
CA VAL A 24 -5.44 8.29 6.58
C VAL A 24 -5.91 9.74 6.44
N GLU A 25 -6.11 10.44 7.56
CA GLU A 25 -6.49 11.86 7.55
C GLU A 25 -5.37 12.73 6.97
N ALA A 26 -4.13 12.48 7.37
CA ALA A 26 -2.97 13.21 6.87
C ALA A 26 -2.80 13.05 5.35
N LEU A 27 -2.98 11.83 4.83
CA LEU A 27 -2.92 11.56 3.40
C LEU A 27 -4.07 12.23 2.63
N GLY A 28 -5.28 12.21 3.20
CA GLY A 28 -6.42 12.94 2.64
C GLY A 28 -6.16 14.44 2.52
N LYS A 29 -5.59 15.07 3.56
CA LYS A 29 -5.19 16.49 3.51
C LYS A 29 -4.09 16.75 2.48
N ALA A 30 -3.08 15.89 2.40
CA ALA A 30 -2.00 16.02 1.44
C ALA A 30 -2.48 15.89 -0.02
N GLY A 31 -3.54 15.11 -0.25
CA GLY A 31 -4.17 14.94 -1.55
C GLY A 31 -5.20 16.00 -1.93
N ALA A 32 -5.50 16.99 -1.08
CA ALA A 32 -6.62 17.92 -1.28
C ALA A 32 -6.54 18.75 -2.58
N GLU A 33 -5.33 19.01 -3.06
CA GLU A 33 -5.07 19.78 -4.29
C GLU A 33 -4.89 18.86 -5.52
N VAL A 34 -4.97 17.54 -5.36
CA VAL A 34 -4.82 16.59 -6.48
C VAL A 34 -6.14 16.52 -7.23
N SER A 35 -6.15 16.91 -8.51
CA SER A 35 -7.35 16.82 -9.34
C SER A 35 -7.71 15.38 -9.71
N ASP A 36 -9.00 15.14 -9.93
CA ASP A 36 -9.51 13.86 -10.44
C ASP A 36 -8.83 13.48 -11.77
N GLU A 37 -8.61 14.44 -12.67
CA GLU A 37 -7.89 14.20 -13.93
C GLU A 37 -6.47 13.69 -13.70
N THR A 38 -5.74 14.27 -12.73
CA THR A 38 -4.39 13.79 -12.37
C THR A 38 -4.43 12.37 -11.82
N MET A 39 -5.46 12.07 -11.02
CA MET A 39 -5.68 10.73 -10.47
C MET A 39 -5.98 9.72 -11.58
N ASP A 40 -6.90 10.05 -12.50
CA ASP A 40 -7.28 9.20 -13.64
C ASP A 40 -6.08 8.88 -14.53
N LEU A 41 -5.28 9.89 -14.88
CA LEU A 41 -4.05 9.71 -15.67
C LEU A 41 -3.07 8.74 -15.00
N ARG A 42 -2.91 8.82 -13.67
CA ARG A 42 -2.06 7.88 -12.91
C ARG A 42 -2.65 6.48 -12.89
N MET A 43 -3.96 6.35 -12.69
CA MET A 43 -4.64 5.06 -12.66
C MET A 43 -4.48 4.29 -13.98
N VAL A 44 -4.64 4.97 -15.13
CA VAL A 44 -4.51 4.31 -16.45
C VAL A 44 -3.07 4.00 -16.84
N SER A 45 -2.08 4.62 -16.20
CA SER A 45 -0.67 4.37 -16.48
C SER A 45 -0.15 3.04 -15.91
N ALA A 46 -0.80 2.52 -14.87
CA ALA A 46 -0.44 1.25 -14.24
C ALA A 46 -0.95 0.05 -15.04
N LYS A 47 -0.11 -0.96 -15.25
CA LYS A 47 -0.48 -2.20 -15.94
C LYS A 47 -0.80 -3.31 -14.93
N ALA A 48 -1.60 -4.27 -15.37
CA ALA A 48 -2.05 -5.39 -14.54
C ALA A 48 -0.89 -6.21 -13.93
N ASP A 49 0.24 -6.31 -14.63
CA ASP A 49 1.41 -7.09 -14.19
C ASP A 49 2.47 -6.24 -13.49
N ASP A 50 2.25 -4.92 -13.37
CA ASP A 50 3.12 -4.06 -12.57
C ASP A 50 2.93 -4.36 -11.08
N PRO A 51 4.00 -4.34 -10.26
CA PRO A 51 3.89 -4.43 -8.80
C PRO A 51 3.02 -3.30 -8.23
N ALA A 52 1.99 -3.66 -7.49
CA ALA A 52 1.11 -2.72 -6.81
C ALA A 52 1.52 -2.48 -5.35
N THR A 53 1.99 -3.53 -4.65
CA THR A 53 2.40 -3.44 -3.25
C THR A 53 3.33 -4.60 -2.85
N ILE A 54 4.07 -4.41 -1.76
CA ILE A 54 4.84 -5.46 -1.09
C ILE A 54 4.35 -5.56 0.34
N VAL A 55 3.82 -6.72 0.71
CA VAL A 55 3.28 -6.97 2.05
C VAL A 55 4.25 -7.82 2.85
N TYR A 56 4.52 -7.40 4.07
CA TYR A 56 5.24 -8.17 5.08
C TYR A 56 4.26 -8.53 6.20
N THR A 57 4.36 -9.76 6.70
CA THR A 57 3.65 -10.19 7.91
C THR A 57 4.63 -10.24 9.09
N SER A 58 4.11 -10.36 10.31
CA SER A 58 4.95 -10.46 11.52
C SER A 58 5.93 -11.63 11.47
N GLY A 59 5.68 -12.64 10.61
CA GLY A 59 6.63 -13.67 10.18
C GLY A 59 7.44 -14.26 11.33
N THR A 60 6.92 -15.29 12.00
CA THR A 60 7.61 -15.91 13.15
C THR A 60 8.74 -16.87 12.77
N THR A 61 8.93 -17.14 11.48
CA THR A 61 9.91 -18.12 10.97
C THR A 61 11.00 -17.44 10.12
N GLY A 62 12.21 -17.37 10.66
CA GLY A 62 13.39 -16.90 9.92
C GLY A 62 13.32 -15.43 9.47
N ARG A 63 14.06 -15.08 8.41
CA ARG A 63 14.07 -13.71 7.88
C ARG A 63 12.75 -13.42 7.14
N PRO A 64 12.03 -12.33 7.47
CA PRO A 64 10.79 -11.96 6.79
C PRO A 64 10.99 -11.81 5.27
N LYS A 65 10.00 -12.28 4.51
CA LYS A 65 9.98 -12.19 3.04
C LYS A 65 8.90 -11.20 2.62
N GLY A 66 9.21 -10.35 1.65
CA GLY A 66 8.21 -9.47 1.04
C GLY A 66 7.35 -10.25 0.06
N CYS A 67 6.03 -10.23 0.26
CA CYS A 67 5.06 -10.75 -0.69
C CYS A 67 4.73 -9.64 -1.69
N VAL A 68 5.31 -9.73 -2.89
CA VAL A 68 5.02 -8.79 -3.97
C VAL A 68 3.67 -9.17 -4.60
N LEU A 69 2.75 -8.21 -4.65
CA LEU A 69 1.46 -8.35 -5.33
C LEU A 69 1.41 -7.41 -6.53
N THR A 70 1.01 -7.93 -7.68
CA THR A 70 0.72 -7.11 -8.86
C THR A 70 -0.69 -6.53 -8.75
N HIS A 71 -1.02 -5.55 -9.59
CA HIS A 71 -2.39 -5.03 -9.68
C HIS A 71 -3.39 -6.15 -9.96
N ARG A 72 -3.06 -7.12 -10.83
CA ARG A 72 -3.91 -8.27 -11.17
C ARG A 72 -4.17 -9.16 -9.97
N SER A 73 -3.12 -9.59 -9.26
CA SER A 73 -3.29 -10.51 -8.13
C SER A 73 -4.00 -9.82 -6.97
N PHE A 74 -3.70 -8.54 -6.74
CA PHE A 74 -4.34 -7.78 -5.68
C PHE A 74 -5.83 -7.54 -5.96
N PHE A 75 -6.19 -7.18 -7.20
CA PHE A 75 -7.58 -7.02 -7.61
C PHE A 75 -8.40 -8.30 -7.43
N ALA A 76 -7.86 -9.45 -7.87
CA ALA A 76 -8.51 -10.74 -7.70
C ALA A 76 -8.79 -11.03 -6.22
N GLU A 77 -7.81 -10.75 -5.35
CA GLU A 77 -7.94 -11.05 -3.93
C GLU A 77 -8.91 -10.13 -3.20
N CYS A 78 -8.92 -8.83 -3.54
CA CYS A 78 -9.94 -7.90 -3.06
C CYS A 78 -11.35 -8.32 -3.52
N GLY A 79 -11.49 -8.74 -4.78
CA GLY A 79 -12.76 -9.23 -5.32
C GLY A 79 -13.31 -10.42 -4.54
N ASN A 80 -12.47 -11.42 -4.28
CA ASN A 80 -12.82 -12.60 -3.47
C ASN A 80 -13.29 -12.21 -2.06
N VAL A 81 -12.58 -11.27 -1.42
CA VAL A 81 -12.89 -10.80 -0.08
C VAL A 81 -14.21 -10.03 -0.06
N VAL A 82 -14.41 -9.08 -0.98
CA VAL A 82 -15.65 -8.27 -1.06
C VAL A 82 -16.87 -9.15 -1.33
N GLU A 83 -16.75 -10.13 -2.21
CA GLU A 83 -17.86 -11.07 -2.49
C GLU A 83 -18.22 -11.90 -1.25
N ARG A 84 -17.22 -12.28 -0.46
CA ARG A 84 -17.40 -13.14 0.71
C ARG A 84 -17.81 -12.38 1.98
N LEU A 85 -17.43 -11.11 2.07
CA LEU A 85 -17.79 -10.15 3.12
C LEU A 85 -19.03 -9.30 2.76
N LYS A 86 -19.92 -9.79 1.86
CA LYS A 86 -21.26 -9.21 1.62
C LYS A 86 -21.83 -8.65 2.92
N PRO A 87 -22.49 -7.46 2.86
CA PRO A 87 -22.51 -6.49 3.94
C PRO A 87 -22.73 -7.12 5.32
N LEU A 88 -21.86 -6.74 6.27
CA LEU A 88 -22.14 -6.84 7.70
C LEU A 88 -23.48 -6.19 8.03
#